data_AF-A0A850G493-F1
#
_entry.id   AF-A0A850G493-F1
#
_cell.length_a   1.000
_cell.length_b   1.000
_cell.length_c   1.000
_cell.angle_alpha   90.00
_cell.angle_beta   90.00
_cell.angle_gamma   90.00
#
_symmetry.space_group_name_H-M   'P 1'
#
loop_
_entity.id
_entity.type
_entity.pdbx_description
1 polymer ?
#
loop_
_entity_poly.entity_id
_entity_poly.type
_entity_poly.pdbx_seq_one_letter_code
_entity_poly.pdbx_strand_id
1 'polypeptide(L)'
;MLIPCPECERKVSDRAKACPDCGFPVSEWVAERQAAERQAKARESRERVGEVDCPACDARGFRSWTEKGPDGESRSLFSWCIDCKHSGRVHQCRDSEGYYAVSHAALEAFLTGEIGVEAEGVTGLGESPAQGFRYEQAGELWDEPEGAASHAAEANIAVDDASADAGSSD
;
A
#
# COMPACT_ATOMS: atom_id res chain seq x y z
N MET A 1 -34.64 4.50 5.07
CA MET A 1 -34.76 5.60 6.05
C MET A 1 -34.96 6.92 5.29
N LEU A 2 -35.40 8.00 5.95
CA LEU A 2 -35.35 9.34 5.35
C LEU A 2 -34.13 10.08 5.89
N ILE A 3 -33.35 10.68 4.99
CA ILE A 3 -32.18 11.50 5.28
C ILE A 3 -32.41 12.93 4.76
N PRO A 4 -31.79 13.96 5.37
CA PRO A 4 -31.79 15.29 4.80
C PRO A 4 -30.90 15.31 3.54
N CYS A 5 -31.40 15.89 2.44
CA CYS A 5 -30.58 16.17 1.28
C CYS A 5 -29.46 17.17 1.65
N PRO A 6 -28.19 16.91 1.31
CA PRO A 6 -27.07 17.81 1.65
C PRO A 6 -27.15 19.20 1.02
N GLU A 7 -27.91 19.36 -0.06
CA GLU A 7 -28.04 20.65 -0.74
C GLU A 7 -29.30 21.43 -0.37
N CYS A 8 -30.46 20.77 -0.38
CA CYS A 8 -31.74 21.45 -0.18
C CYS A 8 -32.42 21.12 1.15
N GLU A 9 -31.78 20.30 2.00
CA GLU A 9 -32.21 19.88 3.34
C GLU A 9 -33.55 19.12 3.41
N ARG A 10 -34.22 18.95 2.26
CA ARG A 10 -35.49 18.22 2.18
C ARG A 10 -35.26 16.74 2.46
N LYS A 11 -36.23 16.14 3.17
CA LYS A 11 -36.19 14.72 3.51
C LYS A 11 -36.37 13.89 2.25
N VAL A 12 -35.36 13.08 1.94
CA VAL A 12 -35.33 12.16 0.80
C VAL A 12 -35.00 10.75 1.30
N SER A 13 -35.44 9.72 0.58
CA SER A 13 -35.05 8.35 0.91
C SER A 13 -33.55 8.14 0.68
N ASP A 14 -32.91 7.46 1.62
CA ASP A 14 -31.54 6.92 1.52
C ASP A 14 -31.31 5.96 0.33
N ARG A 15 -32.38 5.49 -0.32
CA ARG A 15 -32.33 4.62 -1.51
C ARG A 15 -32.64 5.37 -2.81
N ALA A 16 -32.94 6.67 -2.74
CA ALA A 16 -33.21 7.46 -3.93
C ALA A 16 -31.92 7.62 -4.75
N LYS A 17 -32.02 7.50 -6.09
CA LYS A 17 -30.87 7.77 -6.98
C LYS A 17 -30.41 9.22 -6.85
N ALA A 18 -31.36 10.14 -6.89
CA ALA A 18 -31.16 11.57 -6.73
C ALA A 18 -32.29 12.22 -5.93
N CYS A 19 -32.04 13.41 -5.39
CA CYS A 19 -33.06 14.23 -4.74
C CYS A 19 -34.10 14.67 -5.79
N PRO A 20 -35.40 14.42 -5.58
CA PRO A 20 -36.43 14.80 -6.55
C PRO A 20 -36.61 16.32 -6.66
N ASP A 21 -36.16 17.09 -5.67
CA ASP A 21 -36.37 18.53 -5.60
C ASP A 21 -35.22 19.35 -6.19
N CYS A 22 -33.97 18.94 -6.00
CA CYS A 22 -32.80 19.66 -6.50
C CYS A 22 -31.90 18.86 -7.44
N GLY A 23 -32.12 17.55 -7.59
CA GLY A 23 -31.34 16.69 -8.48
C GLY A 23 -30.03 16.15 -7.89
N PHE A 24 -29.68 16.48 -6.64
CA PHE A 24 -28.46 16.00 -5.96
C PHE A 24 -28.33 14.46 -5.98
N PRO A 25 -27.17 13.87 -6.29
CA PRO A 25 -26.98 12.41 -6.42
C PRO A 25 -26.94 11.70 -5.05
N VAL A 26 -28.10 11.52 -4.43
CA VAL A 26 -28.26 10.92 -3.09
C VAL A 26 -27.60 9.55 -2.98
N SER A 27 -27.73 8.68 -4.00
CA SER A 27 -27.18 7.32 -3.93
C SER A 27 -25.66 7.28 -3.83
N GLU A 28 -24.95 8.17 -4.53
CA GLU A 28 -23.49 8.28 -4.48
C GLU A 28 -23.05 8.81 -3.12
N TRP A 29 -23.68 9.88 -2.65
CA TRP A 29 -23.37 10.46 -1.34
C TRP A 29 -23.60 9.49 -0.17
N VAL A 30 -24.69 8.71 -0.20
CA VAL A 30 -24.95 7.67 0.81
C VAL A 30 -23.87 6.59 0.74
N ALA A 31 -23.51 6.14 -0.46
CA ALA A 31 -22.48 5.11 -0.65
C ALA A 31 -21.10 5.58 -0.14
N GLU A 32 -20.69 6.81 -0.46
CA GLU A 32 -19.44 7.41 0.02
C GLU A 32 -19.40 7.49 1.54
N ARG A 33 -20.49 7.94 2.19
CA ARG A 33 -20.57 8.00 3.64
C ARG A 33 -20.49 6.63 4.29
N GLN A 34 -21.23 5.66 3.75
CA GLN A 34 -21.18 4.29 4.26
C GLN A 34 -19.79 3.67 4.08
N ALA A 35 -19.11 3.96 2.97
CA ALA A 35 -17.73 3.53 2.75
C ALA A 35 -16.78 4.18 3.77
N ALA A 36 -16.91 5.49 4.02
CA ALA A 36 -16.10 6.19 5.01
C ALA A 36 -16.33 5.65 6.45
N GLU A 37 -17.58 5.43 6.84
CA GLU A 37 -17.93 4.84 8.14
C GLU A 37 -17.38 3.41 8.28
N ARG A 38 -17.46 2.61 7.21
CA ARG A 38 -16.87 1.27 7.17
C ARG A 38 -15.36 1.30 7.30
N GLN A 39 -14.69 2.19 6.57
CA GLN A 39 -13.23 2.36 6.66
C GLN A 39 -12.78 2.84 8.04
N ALA A 40 -13.53 3.75 8.68
CA ALA A 40 -13.25 4.19 10.04
C ALA A 40 -13.33 3.02 11.04
N LYS A 41 -14.40 2.24 10.96
CA LYS A 41 -14.58 1.05 11.79
C LYS A 41 -13.50 -0.01 11.56
N ALA A 42 -13.10 -0.22 10.29
CA ALA A 42 -12.02 -1.12 9.94
C ALA A 42 -10.71 -0.68 10.63
N ARG A 43 -10.34 0.60 10.52
CA ARG A 43 -9.14 1.16 11.18
C ARG A 43 -9.16 0.97 12.69
N GLU A 44 -10.31 1.20 13.35
CA GLU A 44 -10.46 1.00 14.79
C GLU A 44 -10.30 -0.47 15.23
N SER A 45 -10.63 -1.41 14.35
CA SER A 45 -10.57 -2.85 14.63
C SER A 45 -9.21 -3.50 14.32
N ARG A 46 -8.20 -2.72 13.94
CA ARG A 46 -6.91 -3.25 13.51
C ARG A 46 -6.16 -3.91 14.65
N GLU A 47 -5.63 -5.09 14.38
CA GLU A 47 -4.72 -5.77 15.30
C GLU A 47 -3.71 -6.67 14.57
N ARG A 48 -2.57 -6.92 15.21
CA ARG A 48 -1.60 -7.92 14.78
C ARG A 48 -2.01 -9.29 15.32
N VAL A 49 -2.18 -10.25 14.43
CA VAL A 49 -2.66 -11.61 14.75
C VAL A 49 -1.61 -12.70 14.55
N GLY A 50 -0.49 -12.39 13.92
CA GLY A 50 0.59 -13.35 13.75
C GLY A 50 1.66 -12.92 12.77
N GLU A 51 2.14 -13.89 12.00
CA GLU A 51 3.13 -13.74 10.93
C GLU A 51 2.64 -14.42 9.66
N VAL A 52 3.17 -13.98 8.53
CA VAL A 52 2.93 -14.57 7.22
C VAL A 52 4.22 -14.51 6.40
N ASP A 53 4.34 -15.38 5.41
CA ASP A 53 5.39 -15.28 4.41
C ASP A 53 5.36 -13.90 3.73
N CYS A 54 6.53 -13.28 3.65
CA CYS A 54 6.68 -11.96 3.05
C CYS A 54 6.33 -12.01 1.56
N PRO A 55 5.25 -11.34 1.10
CA PRO A 55 4.82 -11.41 -0.30
C PRO A 55 5.83 -10.74 -1.23
N ALA A 56 6.57 -9.75 -0.75
CA ALA A 56 7.57 -9.01 -1.50
C ALA A 56 8.80 -9.85 -1.91
N CYS A 57 9.24 -10.77 -1.05
CA CYS A 57 10.38 -11.64 -1.34
C CYS A 57 9.99 -13.11 -1.50
N ASP A 58 8.69 -13.44 -1.44
CA ASP A 58 8.18 -14.80 -1.52
C ASP A 58 8.88 -15.73 -0.52
N ALA A 59 8.88 -15.28 0.74
CA ALA A 59 9.51 -15.90 1.89
C ALA A 59 11.04 -16.07 1.86
N ARG A 60 11.74 -15.54 0.84
CA ARG A 60 13.19 -15.77 0.67
C ARG A 60 14.09 -14.91 1.57
N GLY A 61 13.59 -13.78 2.07
CA GLY A 61 14.43 -12.77 2.73
C GLY A 61 15.19 -11.85 1.77
N PHE A 62 15.16 -12.13 0.47
CA PHE A 62 15.80 -11.29 -0.57
C PHE A 62 14.97 -11.30 -1.86
N ARG A 63 15.11 -10.23 -2.65
CA ARG A 63 14.54 -10.13 -4.00
C ARG A 63 15.66 -10.36 -5.01
N SER A 64 15.37 -11.11 -6.08
CA SER A 64 16.30 -11.34 -7.18
C SER A 64 15.67 -10.93 -8.50
N TRP A 65 16.50 -10.41 -9.40
CA TRP A 65 16.09 -10.03 -10.75
C TRP A 65 17.25 -10.26 -11.73
N THR A 66 16.94 -10.24 -13.02
CA THR A 66 17.95 -10.36 -14.07
C THR A 66 18.06 -9.04 -14.81
N GLU A 67 19.28 -8.58 -15.01
CA GLU A 67 19.58 -7.38 -15.79
C GLU A 67 20.45 -7.76 -16.99
N LYS A 68 20.23 -7.10 -18.14
CA LYS A 68 21.09 -7.28 -19.31
C LYS A 68 22.20 -6.24 -19.30
N GLY A 69 23.44 -6.72 -19.42
CA GLY A 69 24.62 -5.89 -19.62
C GLY A 69 24.65 -5.22 -21.00
N PRO A 70 25.56 -4.25 -21.18
CA PRO A 70 25.74 -3.55 -22.45
C PRO A 70 26.24 -4.46 -23.59
N ASP A 71 26.81 -5.62 -23.26
CA ASP A 71 27.21 -6.71 -24.16
C ASP A 71 26.08 -7.68 -24.49
N GLY A 72 24.89 -7.48 -23.91
CA GLY A 72 23.73 -8.37 -24.06
C GLY A 72 23.76 -9.59 -23.14
N GLU A 73 24.76 -9.73 -22.27
CA GLU A 73 24.83 -10.82 -21.29
C GLU A 73 23.85 -10.58 -20.13
N SER A 74 23.14 -11.61 -19.71
CA SER A 74 22.21 -11.54 -18.58
C SER A 74 22.93 -11.83 -17.28
N ARG A 75 22.86 -10.91 -16.32
CA ARG A 75 23.39 -11.09 -14.95
C ARG A 75 22.25 -11.21 -13.94
N SER A 76 22.36 -12.18 -13.03
CA SER A 76 21.47 -12.30 -11.88
C SER A 76 21.94 -11.37 -10.77
N LEU A 77 21.05 -10.49 -10.32
CA LEU A 77 21.25 -9.57 -9.21
C LEU A 77 20.31 -9.94 -8.07
N PHE A 78 20.66 -9.49 -6.86
CA PHE A 78 19.78 -9.59 -5.72
C PHE A 78 19.96 -8.40 -4.78
N SER A 79 18.95 -8.14 -3.97
CA SER A 79 19.01 -7.26 -2.81
C SER A 79 18.30 -7.92 -1.65
N TRP A 80 18.78 -7.65 -0.45
CA TRP A 80 18.08 -8.05 0.76
C TRP A 80 16.70 -7.37 0.85
N CYS A 81 15.72 -8.09 1.39
CA CYS A 81 14.34 -7.60 1.45
C CYS A 81 14.10 -6.80 2.72
N ILE A 82 13.97 -5.49 2.57
CA ILE A 82 13.76 -4.54 3.67
C ILE A 82 12.41 -4.74 4.38
N ASP A 83 11.37 -5.16 3.66
CA ASP A 83 10.02 -5.30 4.22
C ASP A 83 9.96 -6.32 5.37
N CYS A 84 10.73 -7.40 5.23
CA CYS A 84 10.81 -8.50 6.19
C CYS A 84 12.10 -8.48 7.00
N LYS A 85 12.93 -7.42 6.89
CA LYS A 85 14.25 -7.36 7.51
C LYS A 85 15.05 -8.65 7.31
N HIS A 86 14.99 -9.18 6.08
CA HIS A 86 15.69 -10.37 5.62
C HIS A 86 15.17 -11.71 6.17
N SER A 87 14.18 -11.70 7.07
CA SER A 87 13.66 -12.92 7.69
C SER A 87 12.79 -13.77 6.76
N GLY A 88 12.27 -13.19 5.68
CA GLY A 88 11.26 -13.83 4.84
C GLY A 88 9.85 -13.85 5.47
N ARG A 89 9.66 -13.33 6.69
CA ARG A 89 8.34 -13.20 7.32
C ARG A 89 8.00 -11.74 7.62
N VAL A 90 6.72 -11.43 7.57
CA VAL A 90 6.17 -10.12 7.92
C VAL A 90 4.98 -10.31 8.85
N HIS A 91 4.45 -9.20 9.38
CA HIS A 91 3.35 -9.24 10.32
C HIS A 91 2.06 -9.61 9.60
N GLN A 92 1.30 -10.54 10.15
CA GLN A 92 -0.09 -10.74 9.76
C GLN A 92 -0.96 -9.87 10.65
N CYS A 93 -1.66 -8.92 10.04
CA CYS A 93 -2.63 -8.07 10.69
C CYS A 93 -4.03 -8.37 10.16
N ARG A 94 -5.06 -7.98 10.91
CA ARG A 94 -6.44 -7.99 10.44
C ARG A 94 -7.16 -6.71 10.81
N ASP A 95 -8.24 -6.44 10.10
CA ASP A 95 -9.32 -5.57 10.52
C ASP A 95 -10.68 -6.23 10.23
N SER A 96 -11.77 -5.47 10.37
CA SER A 96 -13.12 -5.97 10.09
C SER A 96 -13.37 -6.29 8.61
N GLU A 97 -12.51 -5.86 7.69
CA GLU A 97 -12.66 -6.06 6.24
C GLU A 97 -11.74 -7.16 5.70
N GLY A 98 -10.67 -7.53 6.41
CA GLY A 98 -9.83 -8.65 5.99
C GLY A 98 -8.50 -8.79 6.72
N TYR A 99 -7.60 -9.55 6.10
CA TYR A 99 -6.24 -9.84 6.57
C TYR A 99 -5.21 -9.20 5.66
N TYR A 100 -4.08 -8.80 6.25
CA TYR A 100 -3.01 -8.07 5.58
C TYR A 100 -1.64 -8.59 6.01
N ALA A 101 -0.72 -8.67 5.06
CA ALA A 101 0.70 -8.74 5.32
C ALA A 101 1.24 -7.31 5.47
N VAL A 102 1.87 -7.00 6.60
CA VAL A 102 2.36 -5.67 6.94
C VAL A 102 3.85 -5.75 7.25
N SER A 103 4.65 -4.98 6.51
CA SER A 103 6.10 -4.90 6.69
C SER A 103 6.49 -4.42 8.10
N HIS A 104 7.73 -4.68 8.51
CA HIS A 104 8.22 -4.19 9.81
C HIS A 104 8.16 -2.66 9.93
N ALA A 105 8.48 -1.94 8.86
CA ALA A 105 8.46 -0.48 8.86
C ALA A 105 7.04 0.10 8.92
N ALA A 106 6.06 -0.59 8.32
CA ALA A 106 4.68 -0.14 8.26
C ALA A 106 3.83 -0.52 9.49
N LEU A 107 4.30 -1.45 10.34
CA LEU A 107 3.49 -2.08 11.37
C LEU A 107 2.81 -1.07 12.30
N GLU A 108 3.58 -0.20 12.94
CA GLU A 108 3.03 0.71 13.95
C GLU A 108 2.04 1.71 13.32
N ALA A 109 2.44 2.37 12.22
CA ALA A 109 1.58 3.30 11.51
C ALA A 109 0.28 2.64 10.98
N PHE A 110 0.35 1.35 10.61
CA PHE A 110 -0.84 0.60 10.21
C PHE A 110 -1.77 0.37 11.40
N LEU A 111 -1.23 -0.10 12.53
CA LEU A 111 -2.00 -0.39 13.74
C LEU A 111 -2.62 0.87 14.36
N THR A 112 -1.92 2.02 14.32
CA THR A 112 -2.44 3.30 14.81
C THR A 112 -3.42 3.98 13.85
N GLY A 113 -3.55 3.46 12.62
CA GLY A 113 -4.45 4.03 11.62
C GLY A 113 -3.88 5.22 10.85
N GLU A 114 -2.59 5.54 11.02
CA GLU A 114 -1.88 6.59 10.29
C GLU A 114 -1.77 6.29 8.79
N ILE A 115 -1.63 5.02 8.42
CA ILE A 115 -1.61 4.57 7.02
C ILE A 115 -2.79 3.66 6.66
N GLY A 116 -3.20 3.71 5.39
CA GLY A 116 -4.29 2.90 4.84
C GLY A 116 -3.84 1.51 4.38
N VAL A 117 -4.80 0.71 3.88
CA VAL A 117 -4.54 -0.62 3.31
C VAL A 117 -3.83 -0.57 1.95
N GLU A 118 -3.89 0.57 1.27
CA GLU A 118 -3.21 0.85 -0.01
C GLU A 118 -1.79 1.40 0.17
N ALA A 119 -1.30 1.51 1.41
CA ALA A 119 0.01 2.07 1.70
C ALA A 119 1.15 1.09 1.31
N GLU A 120 2.32 1.64 1.00
CA GLU A 120 3.52 0.84 0.78
C GLU A 120 3.82 -0.04 2.00
N GLY A 121 4.23 -1.28 1.76
CA GLY A 121 4.49 -2.25 2.82
C GLY A 121 3.23 -2.89 3.42
N VAL A 122 2.04 -2.63 2.86
CA VAL A 122 0.79 -3.33 3.19
C VAL A 122 0.32 -4.13 1.98
N THR A 123 -0.06 -5.40 2.17
CA THR A 123 -0.57 -6.26 1.10
C THR A 123 -1.78 -7.04 1.59
N GLY A 124 -2.92 -6.92 0.89
CA GLY A 124 -4.13 -7.67 1.21
C GLY A 124 -3.96 -9.18 1.00
N LEU A 125 -4.40 -9.97 1.98
CA LEU A 125 -4.38 -11.44 1.97
C LEU A 125 -5.77 -12.06 1.75
N GLY A 126 -6.83 -11.24 1.82
CA GLY A 126 -8.22 -11.66 1.66
C GLY A 126 -8.96 -11.78 2.99
N GLU A 127 -10.08 -12.51 2.98
CA GLU A 127 -11.04 -12.58 4.11
C GLU A 127 -10.66 -13.61 5.19
N SER A 128 -9.65 -14.44 4.93
CA SER A 128 -9.21 -15.52 5.83
C SER A 128 -7.74 -15.36 6.18
N PRO A 129 -7.32 -15.79 7.39
CA PRO A 129 -5.91 -15.75 7.75
C PRO A 129 -5.11 -16.64 6.80
N ALA A 130 -3.95 -16.16 6.35
CA ALA A 130 -2.99 -17.00 5.65
C ALA A 130 -2.52 -18.12 6.59
N GLN A 131 -2.41 -19.32 6.05
CA GLN A 131 -2.06 -20.52 6.81
C GLN A 131 -0.77 -21.14 6.27
N GLY A 132 0.05 -21.63 7.19
CA GLY A 132 1.33 -22.26 6.86
C GLY A 132 2.41 -21.26 6.46
N PHE A 133 3.62 -21.78 6.38
CA PHE A 133 4.81 -21.06 5.95
C PHE A 133 5.54 -21.90 4.91
N ARG A 134 6.16 -21.25 3.93
CA ARG A 134 6.98 -21.93 2.92
C ARG A 134 8.21 -22.59 3.53
N TYR A 135 8.77 -21.97 4.57
CA TYR A 135 9.90 -22.49 5.34
C TYR A 135 9.52 -22.63 6.81
N GLU A 136 10.01 -23.69 7.45
CA GLU A 136 9.68 -24.02 8.85
C GLU A 136 10.01 -22.88 9.82
N GLN A 137 11.15 -22.22 9.60
CA GLN A 137 11.64 -21.13 10.42
C GLN A 137 11.84 -19.86 9.58
N ALA A 138 11.62 -18.72 10.22
CA ALA A 138 12.02 -17.44 9.65
C ALA A 138 13.55 -17.35 9.61
N GLY A 139 14.07 -16.61 8.63
CA GLY A 139 15.44 -16.14 8.67
C GLY A 139 15.67 -15.15 9.83
N GLU A 140 16.93 -14.88 10.12
CA GLU A 140 17.31 -13.89 11.14
C GLU A 140 16.85 -12.48 10.74
N LEU A 141 16.29 -11.75 11.70
CA LEU A 141 15.94 -10.35 11.50
C LEU A 141 17.22 -9.52 11.53
N TRP A 142 17.41 -8.71 10.50
CA TRP A 142 18.51 -7.77 10.45
C TRP A 142 18.02 -6.36 10.77
N ASP A 143 18.45 -5.84 11.92
CA ASP A 143 18.32 -4.43 12.27
C ASP A 143 19.62 -3.71 11.90
N GLU A 144 19.54 -2.64 11.11
CA GLU A 144 20.69 -1.76 10.89
C GLU A 144 21.22 -1.28 12.25
N PRO A 145 22.54 -1.35 12.50
CA PRO A 145 23.09 -0.78 13.73
C PRO A 145 22.78 0.72 13.76
N GLU A 146 22.33 1.22 14.93
CA GLU A 146 22.00 2.62 15.14
C GLU A 146 23.15 3.53 14.63
N GLY A 147 22.87 4.34 13.61
CA GLY A 147 23.83 5.30 13.04
C GLY A 147 24.40 4.97 11.65
N ALA A 148 23.99 3.87 11.01
CA ALA A 148 24.31 3.64 9.59
C ALA A 148 23.38 4.48 8.70
N ALA A 149 23.88 5.59 8.14
CA ALA A 149 23.16 6.35 7.13
C ALA A 149 23.07 5.51 5.83
N SER A 150 21.85 5.17 5.42
CA SER A 150 21.61 4.49 4.15
C SER A 150 21.90 5.46 2.99
N HIS A 151 22.98 5.22 2.25
CA HIS A 151 23.20 5.87 0.96
C HIS A 151 22.32 5.20 -0.10
N ALA A 152 21.03 5.53 -0.08
CA ALA A 152 20.10 5.21 -1.16
C ALA A 152 20.00 6.40 -2.12
N ALA A 153 20.65 6.25 -3.29
CA ALA A 153 20.28 6.78 -4.60
C ALA A 153 19.91 8.27 -4.72
N GLU A 154 20.89 9.13 -5.00
CA GLU A 154 20.67 10.33 -5.81
C GLU A 154 21.07 10.03 -7.26
N ALA A 155 20.14 9.52 -8.05
CA ALA A 155 20.22 9.57 -9.51
C ALA A 155 19.73 10.95 -9.96
N ASN A 156 20.64 11.93 -10.03
CA ASN A 156 20.34 13.22 -10.65
C ASN A 156 20.22 13.04 -12.17
N ILE A 157 18.99 12.95 -12.66
CA ILE A 157 18.64 13.21 -14.06
C ILE A 157 18.67 14.73 -14.24
N ALA A 158 19.76 15.25 -14.79
CA ALA A 158 19.75 16.57 -15.41
C ALA A 158 19.45 16.37 -16.91
N VAL A 159 18.21 16.58 -17.31
CA VAL A 159 17.85 16.88 -18.69
C VAL A 159 17.44 18.33 -18.72
N ASP A 160 18.25 19.19 -19.33
CA ASP A 160 17.76 20.46 -19.83
C ASP A 160 18.18 20.62 -21.29
N ASP A 161 17.12 20.83 -22.05
CA ASP A 161 16.93 20.91 -23.47
C ASP A 161 17.65 22.15 -24.05
N ALA A 162 18.52 21.96 -25.04
CA ALA A 162 18.98 23.03 -25.91
C ALA A 162 18.50 22.73 -27.33
N SER A 163 17.20 22.96 -27.52
CA SER A 163 16.57 23.05 -28.83
C SER A 163 17.31 24.06 -29.72
N ALA A 164 17.63 23.59 -30.92
CA ALA A 164 18.15 24.38 -32.02
C ALA A 164 17.14 25.45 -32.45
N ASP A 165 17.63 26.68 -32.66
CA ASP A 165 16.93 27.67 -33.47
C ASP A 165 17.74 27.93 -34.74
N ALA A 166 17.11 27.68 -35.87
CA ALA A 166 17.65 27.83 -37.20
C ALA A 166 16.96 29.02 -37.88
N GLY A 167 17.74 30.07 -38.15
CA GLY A 167 17.57 30.94 -39.32
C GLY A 167 16.77 32.24 -39.12
N SER A 168 17.40 33.36 -39.48
CA SER A 168 16.91 34.24 -40.55
C SER A 168 17.94 35.33 -40.87
N SER A 169 18.07 35.59 -42.17
CA SER A 169 18.85 36.61 -42.86
C SER A 169 18.50 38.04 -42.46
N ASP A 170 19.49 38.93 -42.45
CA ASP A 170 19.66 40.06 -43.41
C ASP A 170 21.09 40.63 -43.30
#